data_AF-A0A7T4A1G3-F1
#
_entry.id   AF-A0A7T4A1G3-F1
#
_cell.length_a   1.000
_cell.length_b   1.000
_cell.length_c   1.000
_cell.angle_alpha   90.00
_cell.angle_beta   90.00
_cell.angle_gamma   90.00
#
_symmetry.space_group_name_H-M   'P 1'
#
loop_
_entity.id
_entity.type
_entity.pdbx_description
1 polymer ?
#
loop_
_entity_poly.entity_id
_entity_poly.type
_entity_poly.pdbx_seq_one_letter_code
_entity_poly.pdbx_strand_id
1 'polypeptide(L)'
;MTKNRNIPTPAEDAIRPGHEAVSSRLTKARDELATAQQAEADAQAKIDAHEALADTKTAKPKDWAHDLAELEGSLRWASKRAALKRQELAEAEREMVAADRALALARMEDRAAVIAGFDRDEFIARYQEKMVPLKEELWSEIHLLEDLEREVAEIAKAAGIDRGDERYTPPPVSASSTERHMFDGIDLHPASLTSNTVEEALAVGDDPRIEAAREAYFAELTAKRDAEERERREERERIAEYEAHRERLARASGHRPRPIQYSDGARPMKTSRLAPGLRPNG
;
A
#
# COMPACT_ATOMS: atom_id res chain seq x y z
N MET A 1 1.35 12.02 -18.14
CA MET A 1 2.79 11.72 -18.30
C MET A 1 3.56 12.48 -17.23
N THR A 2 3.83 11.84 -16.10
CA THR A 2 4.71 12.40 -15.05
C THR A 2 6.13 12.42 -15.59
N LYS A 3 6.66 13.62 -15.89
CA LYS A 3 8.09 13.80 -16.07
C LYS A 3 8.75 13.28 -14.80
N ASN A 4 9.42 12.12 -14.87
CA ASN A 4 10.40 11.75 -13.87
C ASN A 4 11.35 12.94 -13.78
N ARG A 5 11.27 13.70 -12.68
CA ARG A 5 12.31 14.68 -12.38
C ARG A 5 13.57 13.84 -12.24
N ASN A 6 14.55 14.04 -13.11
CA ASN A 6 15.86 13.41 -12.99
C ASN A 6 16.49 13.89 -11.68
N ILE A 7 16.22 13.16 -10.60
CA ILE A 7 16.95 13.30 -9.34
C ILE A 7 18.39 12.88 -9.66
N PRO A 8 19.41 13.70 -9.38
CA PRO A 8 20.79 13.28 -9.52
C PRO A 8 21.06 12.01 -8.72
N THR A 9 21.70 11.02 -9.34
CA THR A 9 21.98 9.70 -8.74
C THR A 9 23.46 9.32 -8.68
N PRO A 10 24.39 10.22 -8.31
CA PRO A 10 25.82 9.95 -8.39
C PRO A 10 26.27 8.76 -7.53
N ALA A 11 25.71 8.57 -6.32
CA ALA A 11 26.07 7.43 -5.47
C ALA A 11 25.49 6.12 -6.04
N GLU A 12 24.22 6.13 -6.47
CA GLU A 12 23.61 4.96 -7.11
C GLU A 12 24.36 4.56 -8.39
N ASP A 13 24.73 5.53 -9.23
CA ASP A 13 25.44 5.29 -10.50
C ASP A 13 26.85 4.72 -10.27
N ALA A 14 27.52 5.07 -9.16
CA ALA A 14 28.81 4.49 -8.80
C ALA A 14 28.69 3.02 -8.34
N ILE A 15 27.60 2.65 -7.66
CA ILE A 15 27.40 1.30 -7.10
C ILE A 15 26.73 0.32 -8.09
N ARG A 16 25.88 0.83 -8.98
CA ARG A 16 25.06 0.02 -9.89
C ARG A 16 25.88 -1.00 -10.73
N PRO A 17 27.04 -0.67 -11.32
CA PRO A 17 27.82 -1.66 -12.08
C PRO A 17 28.30 -2.85 -11.23
N GLY A 18 28.67 -2.60 -9.97
CA GLY A 18 29.09 -3.64 -9.04
C GLY A 18 27.93 -4.55 -8.63
N HIS A 19 26.74 -3.97 -8.40
CA HIS A 19 25.50 -4.71 -8.13
C HIS A 19 25.11 -5.62 -9.30
N GLU A 20 25.15 -5.10 -10.53
CA GLU A 20 24.85 -5.86 -11.75
C GLU A 20 25.82 -7.03 -11.94
N ALA A 21 27.10 -6.83 -11.65
CA ALA A 21 28.10 -7.89 -11.69
C ALA A 21 27.81 -9.02 -10.68
N VAL A 22 27.40 -8.69 -9.45
CA VAL A 22 27.02 -9.67 -8.43
C VAL A 22 25.74 -10.40 -8.82
N SER A 23 24.74 -9.69 -9.35
CA SER A 23 23.51 -10.30 -9.86
C SER A 23 23.79 -11.30 -10.98
N SER A 24 24.71 -10.97 -11.89
CA SER A 24 25.12 -11.88 -12.97
C SER A 24 25.81 -13.15 -12.43
N ARG A 25 26.69 -13.00 -11.42
CA ARG A 25 27.33 -14.16 -10.75
C ARG A 25 26.30 -15.05 -10.07
N LEU A 26 25.30 -14.48 -9.41
CA LEU A 26 24.22 -15.26 -8.77
C LEU A 26 23.42 -16.06 -9.80
N THR A 27 23.04 -15.45 -10.93
CA THR A 27 22.38 -16.17 -12.03
C THR A 27 23.24 -17.32 -12.53
N LYS A 28 24.53 -17.06 -12.78
CA LYS A 28 25.46 -18.09 -13.23
C LYS A 28 25.61 -19.24 -12.21
N ALA A 29 25.69 -18.93 -10.91
CA ALA A 29 25.78 -19.94 -9.85
C ALA A 29 24.52 -20.83 -9.79
N ARG A 30 23.33 -20.25 -10.03
CA ARG A 30 22.07 -21.01 -10.14
C ARG A 30 22.09 -21.98 -11.32
N ASP A 31 22.52 -21.51 -12.49
CA ASP A 31 22.62 -22.33 -13.70
C ASP A 31 23.64 -23.46 -13.54
N GLU A 32 24.79 -23.17 -12.93
CA GLU A 32 25.83 -24.16 -12.65
C GLU A 32 25.38 -25.21 -11.62
N LEU A 33 24.63 -24.81 -10.60
CA LEU A 33 24.03 -25.77 -9.65
C LEU A 33 22.99 -26.65 -10.33
N ALA A 34 22.10 -26.09 -11.14
CA ALA A 34 21.10 -26.86 -11.88
C ALA A 34 21.78 -27.90 -12.80
N THR A 35 22.82 -27.49 -13.51
CA THR A 35 23.63 -28.39 -14.36
C THR A 35 24.29 -29.50 -13.53
N ALA A 36 24.83 -29.18 -12.35
CA ALA A 36 25.46 -30.17 -11.48
C ALA A 36 24.45 -31.16 -10.88
N GLN A 37 23.26 -30.70 -10.50
CA GLN A 37 22.16 -31.55 -10.02
C GLN A 37 21.65 -32.48 -11.12
N GLN A 38 21.53 -31.98 -12.35
CA GLN A 38 21.18 -32.84 -13.49
C GLN A 38 22.22 -33.93 -13.71
N ALA A 39 23.51 -33.59 -13.67
CA ALA A 39 24.59 -34.59 -13.82
C ALA A 39 24.60 -35.63 -12.69
N GLU A 40 24.25 -35.25 -11.46
CA GLU A 40 24.08 -36.17 -10.32
C GLU A 40 22.88 -37.11 -10.55
N ALA A 41 21.74 -36.58 -10.99
CA ALA A 41 20.56 -37.36 -11.33
C ALA A 41 20.82 -38.33 -12.49
N ASP A 42 21.52 -37.89 -13.54
CA ASP A 42 21.89 -38.73 -14.68
C ASP A 42 22.85 -39.86 -14.28
N ALA A 43 23.78 -39.60 -13.35
CA ALA A 43 24.69 -40.61 -12.82
C ALA A 43 23.93 -41.65 -11.98
N GLN A 44 22.97 -41.22 -11.16
CA GLN A 44 22.11 -42.13 -10.40
C GLN A 44 21.25 -42.99 -11.33
N ALA A 45 20.62 -42.39 -12.34
CA ALA A 45 19.81 -43.13 -13.31
C ALA A 45 20.60 -44.21 -14.06
N LYS A 46 21.90 -43.99 -14.32
CA LYS A 46 22.78 -45.02 -14.91
C LYS A 46 23.03 -46.18 -13.95
N ILE A 47 23.19 -45.91 -12.65
CA ILE A 47 23.31 -46.96 -11.63
C ILE A 47 22.00 -47.75 -11.57
N ASP A 48 20.86 -47.07 -11.48
CA ASP A 48 19.54 -47.72 -11.41
C ASP A 48 19.27 -48.58 -12.66
N ALA A 49 19.62 -48.09 -13.85
CA ALA A 49 19.51 -48.83 -15.10
C ALA A 49 20.47 -50.04 -15.16
N HIS A 50 21.68 -49.88 -14.62
CA HIS A 50 22.62 -50.99 -14.48
C HIS A 50 22.05 -52.03 -13.51
N GLU A 51 21.62 -51.67 -12.30
CA GLU A 51 21.01 -52.60 -11.35
C GLU A 51 19.78 -53.33 -11.92
N ALA A 52 18.87 -52.61 -12.61
CA ALA A 52 17.71 -53.22 -13.26
C ALA A 52 18.11 -54.23 -14.35
N LEU A 53 19.20 -54.00 -15.09
CA LEU A 53 19.70 -54.94 -16.08
C LEU A 53 20.23 -56.23 -15.40
N ALA A 54 20.79 -56.15 -14.19
CA ALA A 54 21.21 -57.32 -13.43
C ALA A 54 20.04 -58.26 -13.12
N ASP A 55 18.88 -57.69 -12.76
CA ASP A 55 17.69 -58.45 -12.36
C ASP A 55 17.08 -59.25 -13.52
N THR A 56 17.34 -58.84 -14.76
CA THR A 56 16.86 -59.54 -15.97
C THR A 56 17.74 -60.71 -16.41
N LYS A 57 18.96 -60.85 -15.86
CA LYS A 57 19.93 -61.88 -16.28
C LYS A 57 19.97 -63.06 -15.31
N THR A 58 20.02 -64.28 -15.84
CA THR A 58 20.11 -65.52 -15.05
C THR A 58 21.43 -65.69 -14.30
N ALA A 59 22.49 -64.99 -14.71
CA ALA A 59 23.76 -64.87 -13.99
C ALA A 59 24.39 -63.50 -14.29
N LYS A 60 25.07 -62.90 -13.30
CA LYS A 60 25.77 -61.63 -13.46
C LYS A 60 27.03 -61.80 -14.34
N PRO A 61 27.29 -60.91 -15.31
CA PRO A 61 28.53 -60.92 -16.09
C PRO A 61 29.77 -60.80 -15.20
N LYS A 62 30.92 -61.31 -15.68
CA LYS A 62 32.20 -61.30 -14.95
C LYS A 62 32.66 -59.89 -14.54
N ASP A 63 32.41 -58.90 -15.38
CA ASP A 63 32.87 -57.51 -15.18
C ASP A 63 31.82 -56.61 -14.51
N TRP A 64 30.68 -57.18 -14.10
CA TRP A 64 29.56 -56.43 -13.51
C TRP A 64 29.94 -55.56 -12.31
N ALA A 65 30.73 -56.12 -11.40
CA ALA A 65 31.15 -55.41 -10.19
C ALA A 65 32.12 -54.27 -10.50
N HIS A 66 32.90 -54.41 -11.58
CA HIS A 66 33.81 -53.38 -12.05
C HIS A 66 33.03 -52.20 -12.64
N ASP A 67 32.09 -52.48 -13.54
CA ASP A 67 31.25 -51.46 -14.18
C ASP A 67 30.42 -50.68 -13.14
N LEU A 68 29.88 -51.38 -12.15
CA LEU A 68 29.17 -50.74 -11.03
C LEU A 68 30.10 -49.80 -10.24
N ALA A 69 31.34 -50.22 -9.95
CA ALA A 69 32.30 -49.39 -9.22
C ALA A 69 32.67 -48.11 -9.99
N GLU A 70 32.76 -48.17 -11.33
CA GLU A 70 32.99 -46.98 -12.17
C GLU A 70 31.79 -46.02 -12.16
N LEU A 71 30.56 -46.55 -12.19
CA LEU A 71 29.33 -45.76 -12.10
C LEU A 71 29.20 -45.10 -10.72
N GLU A 72 29.47 -45.84 -9.64
CA GLU A 72 29.53 -45.28 -8.28
C GLU A 72 30.61 -44.20 -8.15
N GLY A 73 31.77 -44.39 -8.78
CA GLY A 73 32.83 -43.38 -8.84
C GLY A 73 32.36 -42.11 -9.53
N SER A 74 31.62 -42.26 -10.64
CA SER A 74 31.01 -41.15 -11.38
C SER A 74 29.96 -40.42 -10.56
N LEU A 75 29.09 -41.14 -9.86
CA LEU A 75 28.10 -40.56 -8.93
C LEU A 75 28.79 -39.79 -7.79
N ARG A 76 29.82 -40.37 -7.16
CA ARG A 76 30.56 -39.69 -6.08
C ARG A 76 31.20 -38.39 -6.56
N TRP A 77 31.73 -38.35 -7.79
CA TRP A 77 32.25 -37.13 -8.38
C TRP A 77 31.14 -36.10 -8.64
N ALA A 78 30.03 -36.52 -9.25
CA ALA A 78 28.90 -35.64 -9.55
C ALA A 78 28.27 -35.05 -8.28
N SER A 79 28.09 -35.86 -7.24
CA SER A 79 27.56 -35.44 -5.95
C SER A 79 28.49 -34.45 -5.24
N LYS A 80 29.82 -34.69 -5.24
CA LYS A 80 30.80 -33.72 -4.73
C LYS A 80 30.73 -32.39 -5.47
N ARG A 81 30.58 -32.44 -6.80
CA ARG A 81 30.42 -31.23 -7.63
C ARG A 81 29.13 -30.49 -7.30
N ALA A 82 28.01 -31.17 -7.15
CA ALA A 82 26.73 -30.57 -6.77
C ALA A 82 26.80 -29.94 -5.37
N ALA A 83 27.49 -30.59 -4.42
CA ALA A 83 27.73 -30.03 -3.09
C ALA A 83 28.57 -28.74 -3.14
N LEU A 84 29.65 -28.72 -3.93
CA LEU A 84 30.47 -27.52 -4.14
C LEU A 84 29.65 -26.38 -4.76
N LYS A 85 28.89 -26.64 -5.82
CA LYS A 85 28.05 -25.61 -6.47
C LYS A 85 26.95 -25.07 -5.56
N ARG A 86 26.46 -25.89 -4.62
CA ARG A 86 25.51 -25.42 -3.59
C ARG A 86 26.18 -24.45 -2.61
N GLN A 87 27.44 -24.65 -2.27
CA GLN A 87 28.22 -23.71 -1.45
C GLN A 87 28.47 -22.40 -2.19
N GLU A 88 28.91 -22.47 -3.45
CA GLU A 88 29.12 -21.28 -4.29
C GLU A 88 27.82 -20.47 -4.48
N LEU A 89 26.67 -21.14 -4.65
CA LEU A 89 25.37 -20.46 -4.70
C LEU A 89 25.08 -19.72 -3.38
N ALA A 90 25.30 -20.38 -2.24
CA ALA A 90 25.06 -19.77 -0.94
C ALA A 90 25.99 -18.55 -0.68
N GLU A 91 27.21 -18.57 -1.18
CA GLU A 91 28.12 -17.42 -1.15
C GLU A 91 27.63 -16.30 -2.05
N ALA A 92 27.24 -16.60 -3.30
CA ALA A 92 26.69 -15.62 -4.23
C ALA A 92 25.38 -14.98 -3.72
N GLU A 93 24.53 -15.73 -3.02
CA GLU A 93 23.32 -15.20 -2.37
C GLU A 93 23.65 -14.21 -1.25
N ARG A 94 24.69 -14.49 -0.44
CA ARG A 94 25.15 -13.55 0.60
C ARG A 94 25.74 -12.29 0.00
N GLU A 95 26.55 -12.42 -1.06
CA GLU A 95 27.09 -11.29 -1.81
C GLU A 95 25.96 -10.42 -2.39
N MET A 96 24.92 -11.05 -2.94
CA MET A 96 23.76 -10.33 -3.49
C MET A 96 23.03 -9.53 -2.41
N VAL A 97 22.79 -10.11 -1.23
CA VAL A 97 22.16 -9.39 -0.11
C VAL A 97 23.00 -8.18 0.32
N ALA A 98 24.32 -8.32 0.35
CA ALA A 98 25.23 -7.21 0.67
C ALA A 98 25.20 -6.13 -0.43
N ALA A 99 25.18 -6.52 -1.71
CA ALA A 99 25.08 -5.62 -2.84
C ALA A 99 23.74 -4.87 -2.87
N ASP A 100 22.62 -5.56 -2.61
CA ASP A 100 21.29 -4.96 -2.49
C ASP A 100 21.25 -3.91 -1.39
N ARG A 101 21.85 -4.22 -0.24
CA ARG A 101 21.98 -3.27 0.87
C ARG A 101 22.83 -2.05 0.48
N ALA A 102 23.96 -2.25 -0.20
CA ALA A 102 24.82 -1.16 -0.65
C ALA A 102 24.10 -0.25 -1.66
N LEU A 103 23.38 -0.83 -2.62
CA LEU A 103 22.57 -0.08 -3.59
C LEU A 103 21.45 0.70 -2.90
N ALA A 104 20.79 0.11 -1.90
CA ALA A 104 19.77 0.79 -1.11
C ALA A 104 20.34 1.98 -0.33
N LEU A 105 21.52 1.82 0.29
CA LEU A 105 22.20 2.91 1.01
C LEU A 105 22.61 4.04 0.07
N ALA A 106 23.19 3.71 -1.09
CA ALA A 106 23.54 4.71 -2.11
C ALA A 106 22.30 5.46 -2.61
N ARG A 107 21.18 4.74 -2.81
CA ARG A 107 19.91 5.39 -3.13
C ARG A 107 19.49 6.35 -2.03
N MET A 108 19.50 5.91 -0.77
CA MET A 108 19.13 6.76 0.36
C MET A 108 20.02 8.01 0.43
N GLU A 109 21.31 7.88 0.18
CA GLU A 109 22.26 9.00 0.15
C GLU A 109 21.89 10.03 -0.92
N ASP A 110 21.64 9.60 -2.16
CA ASP A 110 21.24 10.50 -3.24
C ASP A 110 19.93 11.24 -2.90
N ARG A 111 18.94 10.54 -2.33
CA ARG A 111 17.65 11.15 -1.98
C ARG A 111 17.80 12.06 -0.76
N ALA A 112 18.63 11.70 0.21
CA ALA A 112 18.94 12.52 1.37
C ALA A 112 19.67 13.80 0.96
N ALA A 113 20.59 13.75 -0.01
CA ALA A 113 21.27 14.92 -0.53
C ALA A 113 20.28 15.90 -1.19
N VAL A 114 19.30 15.39 -1.95
CA VAL A 114 18.24 16.24 -2.53
C VAL A 114 17.33 16.84 -1.46
N ILE A 115 16.97 16.08 -0.42
CA ILE A 115 16.17 16.59 0.69
C ILE A 115 16.95 17.64 1.49
N ALA A 116 18.22 17.39 1.79
CA ALA A 116 19.07 18.32 2.53
C ALA A 116 19.36 19.61 1.73
N GLY A 117 19.42 19.51 0.41
CA GLY A 117 19.54 20.66 -0.49
C GLY A 117 18.24 21.43 -0.69
N PHE A 118 17.11 20.99 -0.10
CA PHE A 118 15.86 21.73 -0.18
C PHE A 118 15.89 22.91 0.80
N ASP A 119 15.85 24.12 0.24
CA ASP A 119 15.64 25.34 1.02
C ASP A 119 14.16 25.75 0.98
N ARG A 120 13.56 25.82 2.18
CA ARG A 120 12.19 26.27 2.36
C ARG A 120 12.02 27.72 1.94
N ASP A 121 12.98 28.57 2.23
CA ASP A 121 12.84 30.00 1.96
C ASP A 121 12.97 30.29 0.46
N GLU A 122 13.90 29.61 -0.23
CA GLU A 122 13.96 29.60 -1.70
C GLU A 122 12.67 29.05 -2.34
N PHE A 123 12.10 27.99 -1.76
CA PHE A 123 10.81 27.47 -2.23
C PHE A 123 9.69 28.50 -2.09
N ILE A 124 9.57 29.15 -0.92
CA ILE A 124 8.56 30.18 -0.68
C ILE A 124 8.77 31.36 -1.60
N ALA A 125 10.00 31.83 -1.79
CA ALA A 125 10.32 32.94 -2.68
C ALA A 125 9.86 32.64 -4.13
N ARG A 126 10.22 31.46 -4.67
CA ARG A 126 9.78 31.02 -6.00
C ARG A 126 8.26 30.82 -6.11
N TYR A 127 7.62 30.41 -5.02
CA TYR A 127 6.16 30.29 -4.98
C TYR A 127 5.51 31.66 -5.03
N GLN A 128 5.94 32.59 -4.17
CA GLN A 128 5.45 33.97 -4.14
C GLN A 128 5.65 34.68 -5.47
N GLU A 129 6.83 34.54 -6.09
CA GLU A 129 7.13 35.11 -7.42
C GLU A 129 6.12 34.68 -8.49
N LYS A 130 5.60 33.44 -8.41
CA LYS A 130 4.55 32.95 -9.32
C LYS A 130 3.16 33.47 -8.98
N MET A 131 2.88 33.69 -7.71
CA MET A 131 1.57 34.14 -7.24
C MET A 131 1.36 35.63 -7.43
N VAL A 132 2.43 36.45 -7.39
CA VAL A 132 2.36 37.91 -7.59
C VAL A 132 1.65 38.31 -8.89
N PRO A 133 2.05 37.83 -10.08
CA PRO A 133 1.38 38.24 -11.33
C PRO A 133 -0.08 37.76 -11.38
N LEU A 134 -0.38 36.58 -10.85
CA LEU A 134 -1.75 36.07 -10.80
C LEU A 134 -2.63 36.93 -9.88
N LYS A 135 -2.06 37.38 -8.76
CA LYS A 135 -2.73 38.31 -7.85
C LYS A 135 -2.99 39.65 -8.56
N GLU A 136 -1.99 40.21 -9.23
CA GLU A 136 -2.14 41.48 -9.97
C GLU A 136 -3.24 41.39 -11.04
N GLU A 137 -3.31 40.28 -11.78
CA GLU A 137 -4.35 40.01 -12.77
C GLU A 137 -5.76 40.03 -12.14
N LEU A 138 -5.99 39.24 -11.10
CA LEU A 138 -7.30 39.16 -10.42
C LEU A 138 -7.73 40.48 -9.79
N TRP A 139 -6.79 41.23 -9.19
CA TRP A 139 -7.08 42.56 -8.66
C TRP A 139 -7.47 43.54 -9.76
N SER A 140 -6.80 43.46 -10.93
CA SER A 140 -7.13 44.32 -12.07
C SER A 140 -8.53 44.03 -12.63
N GLU A 141 -8.96 42.76 -12.65
CA GLU A 141 -10.32 42.39 -13.06
C GLU A 141 -11.39 42.94 -12.10
N ILE A 142 -11.14 42.87 -10.79
CA ILE A 142 -12.06 43.43 -9.79
C ILE A 142 -12.16 44.95 -9.97
N HIS A 143 -11.04 45.65 -10.10
CA HIS A 143 -11.07 47.10 -10.30
C HIS A 143 -11.76 47.51 -11.60
N LEU A 144 -11.58 46.76 -12.68
CA LEU A 144 -12.31 46.99 -13.93
C LEU A 144 -13.83 46.86 -13.73
N LEU A 145 -14.27 45.85 -12.97
CA LEU A 145 -15.70 45.67 -12.67
C LEU A 145 -16.25 46.81 -11.80
N GLU A 146 -15.49 47.26 -10.79
CA GLU A 146 -15.84 48.42 -9.96
C GLU A 146 -15.95 49.72 -10.79
N ASP A 147 -15.01 49.93 -11.72
CA ASP A 147 -15.01 51.09 -12.62
C ASP A 147 -16.20 51.06 -13.58
N LEU A 148 -16.52 49.90 -14.15
CA LEU A 148 -17.70 49.71 -15.01
C LEU A 148 -19.01 49.95 -14.25
N GLU A 149 -19.11 49.48 -12.99
CA GLU A 149 -20.28 49.75 -12.15
C GLU A 149 -20.46 51.27 -11.93
N ARG A 150 -19.37 51.98 -11.63
CA ARG A 150 -19.39 53.44 -11.48
C ARG A 150 -19.74 54.14 -12.79
N GLU A 151 -19.17 53.71 -13.91
CA GLU A 151 -19.44 54.29 -15.23
C GLU A 151 -20.92 54.17 -15.60
N VAL A 152 -21.55 53.02 -15.34
CA VAL A 152 -23.00 52.85 -15.58
C VAL A 152 -23.82 53.84 -14.75
N ALA A 153 -23.47 54.04 -13.47
CA ALA A 153 -24.16 55.00 -12.62
C ALA A 153 -23.97 56.46 -13.09
N GLU A 154 -22.78 56.81 -13.59
CA GLU A 154 -22.48 58.12 -14.15
C GLU A 154 -23.24 58.38 -15.46
N ILE A 155 -23.28 57.38 -16.37
CA ILE A 155 -24.04 57.44 -17.62
C ILE A 155 -25.53 57.60 -17.33
N ALA A 156 -26.10 56.78 -16.43
CA ALA A 156 -27.50 56.86 -16.06
C ALA A 156 -27.88 58.26 -15.53
N LYS A 157 -27.04 58.80 -14.63
CA LYS A 157 -27.21 60.16 -14.09
C LYS A 157 -27.13 61.24 -15.18
N ALA A 158 -26.17 61.15 -16.10
CA ALA A 158 -26.01 62.11 -17.20
C ALA A 158 -27.18 62.06 -18.21
N ALA A 159 -27.75 60.88 -18.43
CA ALA A 159 -28.90 60.65 -19.30
C ALA A 159 -30.25 61.05 -18.65
N GLY A 160 -30.25 61.46 -17.38
CA GLY A 160 -31.49 61.77 -16.65
C GLY A 160 -32.34 60.54 -16.32
N ILE A 161 -31.74 59.35 -16.35
CA ILE A 161 -32.33 58.10 -15.89
C ILE A 161 -32.26 58.15 -14.36
N ASP A 162 -33.34 58.64 -13.74
CA ASP A 162 -33.42 58.90 -12.30
C ASP A 162 -34.04 57.70 -11.53
N ARG A 163 -34.36 57.91 -10.24
CA ARG A 163 -34.90 56.90 -9.33
C ARG A 163 -36.27 56.32 -9.73
N GLY A 164 -36.87 56.75 -10.85
CA GLY A 164 -38.17 56.31 -11.33
C GLY A 164 -38.17 55.49 -12.61
N ASP A 165 -37.02 55.24 -13.24
CA ASP A 165 -36.95 54.42 -14.47
C ASP A 165 -37.13 52.93 -14.16
N GLU A 166 -38.11 52.27 -14.80
CA GLU A 166 -38.42 50.86 -14.58
C GLU A 166 -37.24 49.93 -14.91
N ARG A 167 -36.29 50.39 -15.72
CA ARG A 167 -35.13 49.62 -16.17
C ARG A 167 -33.91 49.83 -15.30
N TYR A 168 -33.86 50.83 -14.42
CA TYR A 168 -32.67 51.15 -13.63
C TYR A 168 -32.97 51.31 -12.14
N THR A 169 -32.30 50.51 -11.32
CA THR A 169 -32.32 50.64 -9.86
C THR A 169 -30.98 51.23 -9.42
N PRO A 170 -30.93 52.43 -8.83
CA PRO A 170 -29.68 53.09 -8.48
C PRO A 170 -28.94 52.41 -7.33
N PRO A 171 -27.63 52.68 -7.17
CA PRO A 171 -26.84 52.08 -6.10
C PRO A 171 -27.36 52.49 -4.71
N PRO A 172 -27.30 51.57 -3.72
CA PRO A 172 -27.76 51.85 -2.37
C PRO A 172 -26.95 52.98 -1.73
N VAL A 173 -27.65 53.84 -0.97
CA VAL A 173 -27.04 55.04 -0.33
C VAL A 173 -26.22 54.68 0.92
N SER A 174 -26.24 53.42 1.36
CA SER A 174 -25.51 52.93 2.54
C SER A 174 -24.91 51.55 2.29
N ALA A 175 -23.68 51.34 2.79
CA ALA A 175 -22.91 50.10 2.66
C ALA A 175 -23.56 48.85 3.30
N SER A 176 -24.67 48.99 4.04
CA SER A 176 -25.38 47.90 4.71
C SER A 176 -26.72 47.52 4.06
N SER A 177 -27.09 48.13 2.94
CA SER A 177 -28.35 47.83 2.23
C SER A 177 -28.11 46.75 1.18
N THR A 178 -28.91 45.67 1.24
CA THR A 178 -28.92 44.57 0.26
C THR A 178 -29.74 44.90 -1.00
N GLU A 179 -30.19 46.14 -1.18
CA GLU A 179 -30.89 46.58 -2.38
C GLU A 179 -29.92 46.63 -3.57
N ARG A 180 -30.23 45.88 -4.63
CA ARG A 180 -29.33 45.62 -5.74
C ARG A 180 -29.30 46.81 -6.71
N HIS A 181 -28.11 47.31 -7.00
CA HIS A 181 -27.87 48.19 -8.14
C HIS A 181 -28.11 47.38 -9.42
N MET A 182 -29.09 47.76 -10.24
CA MET A 182 -29.53 46.93 -11.37
C MET A 182 -29.81 47.75 -12.62
N PHE A 183 -29.57 47.16 -13.79
CA PHE A 183 -30.01 47.67 -15.08
C PHE A 183 -30.64 46.53 -15.89
N ASP A 184 -31.88 46.68 -16.39
CA ASP A 184 -32.64 45.66 -17.13
C ASP A 184 -32.74 44.30 -16.42
N GLY A 185 -32.88 44.31 -15.10
CA GLY A 185 -32.93 43.07 -14.32
C GLY A 185 -31.57 42.37 -14.16
N ILE A 186 -30.49 42.94 -14.71
CA ILE A 186 -29.10 42.48 -14.50
C ILE A 186 -28.56 43.17 -13.24
N ASP A 187 -28.02 42.36 -12.33
CA ASP A 187 -27.30 42.85 -11.14
C ASP A 187 -25.95 43.42 -11.57
N LEU A 188 -25.75 44.71 -11.29
CA LEU A 188 -24.52 45.42 -11.63
C LEU A 188 -23.49 45.34 -10.51
N HIS A 189 -23.89 44.87 -9.32
CA HIS A 189 -22.98 44.62 -8.21
C HIS A 189 -22.55 43.15 -8.26
N PRO A 190 -21.32 42.82 -8.71
CA PRO A 190 -20.89 41.43 -8.83
C PRO A 190 -20.75 40.78 -7.45
N ALA A 191 -21.82 40.14 -6.97
CA ALA A 191 -21.91 39.13 -5.90
C ALA A 191 -20.84 39.16 -4.79
N SER A 192 -20.56 40.34 -4.21
CA SER A 192 -19.59 40.47 -3.11
C SER A 192 -18.16 40.03 -3.47
N LEU A 193 -17.75 40.19 -4.74
CA LEU A 193 -16.33 40.12 -5.10
C LEU A 193 -15.60 41.25 -4.38
N THR A 194 -14.89 40.91 -3.32
CA THR A 194 -14.13 41.84 -2.48
C THR A 194 -12.66 41.44 -2.51
N SER A 195 -11.79 42.24 -1.88
CA SER A 195 -10.40 41.86 -1.65
C SER A 195 -10.25 40.46 -1.03
N ASN A 196 -11.21 40.05 -0.19
CA ASN A 196 -11.26 38.71 0.41
C ASN A 196 -11.49 37.60 -0.62
N THR A 197 -12.20 37.87 -1.71
CA THR A 197 -12.47 36.87 -2.75
C THR A 197 -11.22 36.49 -3.53
N VAL A 198 -10.27 37.42 -3.70
CA VAL A 198 -8.95 37.09 -4.26
C VAL A 198 -8.19 36.19 -3.29
N GLU A 199 -8.25 36.45 -1.98
CA GLU A 199 -7.58 35.60 -0.98
C GLU A 199 -8.18 34.19 -0.93
N GLU A 200 -9.50 34.06 -1.04
CA GLU A 200 -10.19 32.76 -1.14
C GLU A 200 -9.86 32.01 -2.43
N ALA A 201 -9.83 32.69 -3.58
CA ALA A 201 -9.51 32.08 -4.87
C ALA A 201 -8.05 31.61 -4.96
N LEU A 202 -7.14 32.31 -4.26
CA LEU A 202 -5.72 31.96 -4.18
C LEU A 202 -5.42 30.97 -3.04
N ALA A 203 -6.42 30.62 -2.21
CA ALA A 203 -6.25 29.62 -1.17
C ALA A 203 -5.93 28.26 -1.83
N VAL A 204 -4.76 27.73 -1.51
CA VAL A 204 -4.33 26.42 -2.00
C VAL A 204 -5.23 25.37 -1.34
N GLY A 205 -6.02 24.65 -2.15
CA GLY A 205 -6.77 23.49 -1.68
C GLY A 205 -5.85 22.42 -1.08
N ASP A 206 -6.41 21.49 -0.30
CA ASP A 206 -5.63 20.39 0.28
C ASP A 206 -4.89 19.61 -0.82
N ASP A 207 -3.66 19.16 -0.54
CA ASP A 207 -2.88 18.37 -1.50
C ASP A 207 -3.69 17.10 -1.86
N PRO A 208 -4.04 16.88 -3.15
CA PRO A 208 -4.85 15.75 -3.57
C PRO A 208 -4.26 14.40 -3.16
N ARG A 209 -2.95 14.31 -2.95
CA ARG A 209 -2.28 13.10 -2.47
C ARG A 209 -2.54 12.87 -0.99
N ILE A 210 -2.61 13.93 -0.19
CA ILE A 210 -2.94 13.87 1.22
C ILE A 210 -4.41 13.51 1.39
N GLU A 211 -5.29 14.10 0.58
CA GLU A 211 -6.72 13.73 0.53
C GLU A 211 -6.87 12.25 0.18
N ALA A 212 -6.29 11.79 -0.93
CA ALA A 212 -6.37 10.39 -1.34
C ALA A 212 -5.76 9.43 -0.30
N ALA A 213 -4.67 9.81 0.37
CA ALA A 213 -4.07 8.99 1.42
C ALA A 213 -4.97 8.90 2.66
N ARG A 214 -5.63 10.01 3.05
CA ARG A 214 -6.62 10.02 4.12
C ARG A 214 -7.82 9.15 3.76
N GLU A 215 -8.36 9.32 2.55
CA GLU A 215 -9.48 8.50 2.06
C GLU A 215 -9.14 7.01 2.03
N ALA A 216 -7.96 6.64 1.53
CA ALA A 216 -7.50 5.25 1.52
C ALA A 216 -7.34 4.69 2.94
N TYR A 217 -6.78 5.47 3.86
CA TYR A 217 -6.67 5.09 5.27
C TYR A 217 -8.04 4.85 5.90
N PHE A 218 -9.00 5.75 5.69
CA PHE A 218 -10.36 5.60 6.20
C PHE A 218 -11.10 4.44 5.53
N ALA A 219 -10.88 4.19 4.24
CA ALA A 219 -11.44 3.04 3.55
C ALA A 219 -10.90 1.72 4.11
N GLU A 220 -9.60 1.62 4.39
CA GLU A 220 -8.99 0.44 5.03
C GLU A 220 -9.55 0.22 6.44
N LEU A 221 -9.72 1.28 7.21
CA LEU A 221 -10.27 1.22 8.56
C LEU A 221 -11.73 0.75 8.56
N THR A 222 -12.51 1.23 7.58
CA THR A 222 -13.90 0.81 7.38
C THR A 222 -13.96 -0.66 6.94
N ALA A 223 -13.12 -1.07 6.00
CA ALA A 223 -13.05 -2.46 5.54
C ALA A 223 -12.66 -3.44 6.66
N LYS A 224 -11.73 -3.05 7.54
CA LYS A 224 -11.35 -3.83 8.73
C LYS A 224 -12.51 -3.99 9.70
N ARG A 225 -13.23 -2.89 9.97
CA ARG A 225 -14.42 -2.92 10.82
C ARG A 225 -15.52 -3.80 10.22
N ASP A 226 -15.77 -3.70 8.92
CA ASP A 226 -16.78 -4.52 8.23
C ASP A 226 -16.38 -6.01 8.16
N ALA A 227 -15.09 -6.33 8.11
CA ALA A 227 -14.60 -7.70 8.21
C ALA A 227 -14.84 -8.25 9.63
N GLU A 228 -14.51 -7.47 10.66
CA GLU A 228 -14.71 -7.86 12.06
C GLU A 228 -16.20 -8.02 12.40
N GLU A 229 -17.07 -7.14 11.88
CA GLU A 229 -18.52 -7.29 12.05
C GLU A 229 -19.08 -8.53 11.34
N ARG A 230 -18.52 -8.91 10.18
CA ARG A 230 -18.87 -10.17 9.49
C ARG A 230 -18.45 -11.38 10.29
N GLU A 231 -17.21 -11.42 10.79
CA GLU A 231 -16.73 -12.52 11.64
C GLU A 231 -17.61 -12.67 12.90
N ARG A 232 -18.01 -11.56 13.53
CA ARG A 232 -18.93 -11.57 14.68
C ARG A 232 -20.33 -12.10 14.33
N ARG A 233 -20.82 -11.86 13.11
CA ARG A 233 -22.11 -12.42 12.65
C ARG A 233 -22.00 -13.92 12.40
N GLU A 234 -20.96 -14.36 11.71
CA GLU A 234 -20.69 -15.78 11.44
C GLU A 234 -20.47 -16.58 12.74
N GLU A 235 -19.85 -15.99 13.76
CA GLU A 235 -19.74 -16.61 15.09
C GLU A 235 -21.12 -16.77 15.76
N ARG A 236 -21.97 -15.74 15.72
CA ARG A 236 -23.34 -15.82 16.27
C ARG A 236 -24.19 -16.86 15.55
N GLU A 237 -24.06 -16.97 14.22
CA GLU A 237 -24.77 -17.97 13.43
C GLU A 237 -24.29 -19.38 13.77
N ARG A 238 -22.97 -19.61 13.91
CA ARG A 238 -22.42 -20.90 14.37
C ARG A 238 -22.91 -21.30 15.76
N ILE A 239 -22.99 -20.35 16.69
CA ILE A 239 -23.53 -20.61 18.03
C ILE A 239 -25.02 -20.98 17.94
N ALA A 240 -25.81 -20.22 17.17
CA ALA A 240 -27.24 -20.50 16.99
C ALA A 240 -27.49 -21.85 16.33
N GLU A 241 -26.71 -22.25 15.32
CA GLU A 241 -26.78 -23.56 14.69
C GLU A 241 -26.43 -24.70 15.65
N TYR A 242 -25.38 -24.52 16.45
CA TYR A 242 -24.98 -25.47 17.48
C TYR A 242 -26.07 -25.65 18.54
N GLU A 243 -26.67 -24.56 19.03
CA GLU A 243 -27.78 -24.59 19.99
C GLU A 243 -29.03 -25.25 19.38
N ALA A 244 -29.40 -24.90 18.15
CA ALA A 244 -30.53 -25.50 17.45
C ALA A 244 -30.31 -27.00 17.17
N HIS A 245 -29.08 -27.42 16.89
CA HIS A 245 -28.71 -28.83 16.75
C HIS A 245 -28.80 -29.56 18.09
N ARG A 246 -28.28 -28.96 19.17
CA ARG A 246 -28.37 -29.50 20.53
C ARG A 246 -29.83 -29.66 20.98
N GLU A 247 -30.68 -28.68 20.71
CA GLU A 247 -32.12 -28.75 21.01
C GLU A 247 -32.81 -29.86 20.21
N ARG A 248 -32.50 -30.02 18.92
CA ARG A 248 -33.02 -31.12 18.10
C ARG A 248 -32.64 -32.48 18.69
N LEU A 249 -31.38 -32.67 19.09
CA LEU A 249 -30.93 -33.89 19.76
C LEU A 249 -31.62 -34.12 21.11
N ALA A 250 -31.84 -33.08 21.91
CA ALA A 250 -32.55 -33.17 23.18
C ALA A 250 -34.04 -33.54 22.99
N ARG A 251 -34.68 -33.05 21.92
CA ARG A 251 -36.07 -33.43 21.57
C ARG A 251 -36.16 -34.85 21.03
N ALA A 252 -35.20 -35.28 20.20
CA ALA A 252 -35.17 -36.62 19.62
C ALA A 252 -34.84 -37.73 20.64
N SER A 253 -33.99 -37.44 21.64
CA SER A 253 -33.59 -38.42 22.65
C SER A 253 -34.58 -38.59 23.80
N GLY A 254 -35.64 -37.77 23.89
CA GLY A 254 -36.64 -37.82 24.97
C GLY A 254 -36.08 -37.53 26.38
N HIS A 255 -34.78 -37.28 26.51
CA HIS A 255 -34.09 -37.00 27.76
C HIS A 255 -33.91 -35.49 27.91
N ARG A 256 -34.91 -34.83 28.52
CA ARG A 256 -34.63 -33.51 29.12
C ARG A 256 -33.69 -33.75 30.31
N PRO A 257 -32.55 -33.06 30.43
CA PRO A 257 -31.75 -33.11 31.63
C PRO A 257 -32.64 -32.65 32.79
N ARG A 258 -33.02 -33.58 33.67
CA ARG A 258 -33.74 -33.23 34.89
C ARG A 258 -32.78 -32.42 35.76
N PRO A 259 -33.22 -31.33 36.39
CA PRO A 259 -32.41 -30.67 37.41
C PRO A 259 -32.01 -31.72 38.44
N ILE A 260 -30.73 -31.80 38.78
CA ILE A 260 -30.22 -32.71 39.81
C ILE A 260 -30.93 -32.32 41.10
N GLN A 261 -31.92 -33.11 41.50
CA GLN A 261 -32.57 -32.97 42.79
C GLN A 261 -31.65 -33.58 43.82
N TYR A 262 -30.99 -32.73 44.60
CA TYR A 262 -30.30 -33.16 45.80
C TYR A 262 -31.35 -33.59 46.83
N SER A 263 -31.18 -34.77 47.42
CA SER A 263 -32.01 -35.21 48.55
C SER A 263 -31.84 -34.24 49.72
N ASP A 264 -32.90 -34.03 50.50
CA ASP A 264 -32.89 -33.12 51.65
C ASP A 264 -31.69 -33.40 52.57
N GLY A 265 -30.75 -32.45 52.58
CA GLY A 265 -29.51 -32.49 53.36
C GLY A 265 -28.21 -32.59 52.54
N ALA A 266 -28.27 -33.00 51.26
CA ALA A 266 -27.08 -33.10 50.41
C ALA A 266 -26.75 -31.76 49.73
N ARG A 267 -26.05 -30.86 50.42
CA ARG A 267 -25.47 -29.69 49.76
C ARG A 267 -24.42 -30.16 48.74
N PRO A 268 -24.40 -29.65 47.49
CA PRO A 268 -23.32 -29.94 46.56
C PRO A 268 -21.98 -29.54 47.19
N MET A 269 -21.03 -30.48 47.24
CA MET A 269 -19.66 -30.15 47.61
C MET A 269 -19.19 -29.02 46.69
N LYS A 270 -18.83 -27.88 47.29
CA LYS A 270 -18.10 -26.82 46.59
C LYS A 270 -16.86 -27.48 45.99
N THR A 271 -16.84 -27.69 44.69
CA THR A 271 -15.58 -27.88 43.98
C THR A 271 -14.89 -26.52 44.07
N SER A 272 -14.00 -26.40 45.06
CA SER A 272 -13.04 -25.31 45.10
C SER A 272 -12.39 -25.25 43.73
N ARG A 273 -12.56 -24.13 43.02
CA ARG A 273 -11.84 -23.83 41.78
C ARG A 273 -10.36 -24.06 42.06
N LEU A 274 -9.81 -25.17 41.58
CA LEU A 274 -8.37 -25.26 41.34
C LEU A 274 -8.11 -24.27 40.22
N ALA A 275 -7.31 -23.24 40.53
CA ALA A 275 -6.81 -22.31 39.53
C ALA A 275 -6.06 -23.09 38.43
N PRO A 276 -6.01 -22.58 37.19
CA PRO A 276 -5.35 -23.28 36.09
C PRO A 276 -3.85 -23.46 36.43
N GLY A 277 -3.39 -24.72 36.58
CA GLY A 277 -1.95 -25.00 36.70
C GLY A 277 -1.49 -26.21 37.53
N LEU A 278 -2.35 -26.90 38.28
CA LEU A 278 -1.94 -28.05 39.10
C LEU A 278 -2.47 -29.37 38.55
N ARG A 279 -1.56 -30.30 38.18
CA ARG A 279 -1.89 -31.70 37.88
C ARG A 279 -1.88 -32.53 39.17
N PRO A 280 -2.83 -33.45 39.38
CA PRO A 280 -2.77 -34.36 40.51
C PRO A 280 -1.76 -35.48 40.23
N ASN A 281 -0.81 -35.68 41.14
CA ASN A 281 -0.06 -36.92 41.23
C ASN A 281 -0.96 -37.98 41.87
N GLY A 282 -1.09 -39.12 41.18
CA GLY A 282 -1.84 -40.30 41.59
C GLY A 282 -1.85 -41.30 40.45
#